data_AF-A0A7X9GJJ1-F1
#
_entry.id   AF-A0A7X9GJJ1-F1
#
_cell.length_a   1.000
_cell.length_b   1.000
_cell.length_c   1.000
_cell.angle_alpha   90.00
_cell.angle_beta   90.00
_cell.angle_gamma   90.00
#
_symmetry.space_group_name_H-M   'P 1'
#
loop_
_entity.id
_entity.type
_entity.pdbx_description
1 polymer ?
#
loop_
_entity_poly.entity_id
_entity_poly.type
_entity_poly.pdbx_seq_one_letter_code
_entity_poly.pdbx_strand_id
1 'polypeptide(L)'
;MFTLVDPPGISVSAGTADYDLGSKTITWQLGTISQSNPNTNPATMSYTVQISEDAESGVLYPTNEEAFVDYKNVFDEDSKQYFPIPEVMIEIEDITIRKLVSGNFGDRSREFPFDVTVTSSIEGYPKNYNFDLSHEGEFILYKLPKDAVIKLKETNAFGHSVIVTATGINGTIGSDENGIYTVIVADLTGDKTITVTNQNDVIIDTGISLDSLPYIIILALVAAGIAVLIIRRRKLSSED
;
A
#
# COMPACT_ATOMS: atom_id res chain seq x y z
N MET A 1 22.58 10.87 9.49
CA MET A 1 21.78 9.94 8.69
C MET A 1 21.50 8.64 9.43
N PHE A 2 22.54 8.00 9.97
CA PHE A 2 22.40 6.81 10.81
C PHE A 2 22.48 7.17 12.29
N THR A 3 21.84 6.35 13.11
CA THR A 3 21.96 6.37 14.57
C THR A 3 22.25 4.98 15.08
N LEU A 4 23.11 4.88 16.09
CA LEU A 4 23.37 3.62 16.76
C LEU A 4 22.08 3.15 17.47
N VAL A 5 21.71 1.88 17.31
CA VAL A 5 20.53 1.30 17.96
C VAL A 5 20.78 1.20 19.46
N ASP A 6 19.85 1.62 20.32
CA ASP A 6 19.99 1.62 21.79
C ASP A 6 19.32 0.37 22.43
N PRO A 7 20.00 -0.39 23.32
CA PRO A 7 21.40 -0.24 23.71
C PRO A 7 22.34 -0.53 22.55
N PRO A 8 23.42 0.26 22.40
CA PRO A 8 24.40 0.09 21.34
C PRO A 8 25.00 -1.30 21.44
N GLY A 9 24.60 -2.19 20.53
CA GLY A 9 25.09 -3.56 20.42
C GLY A 9 26.56 -3.64 19.97
N ILE A 10 27.40 -2.70 20.45
CA ILE A 10 28.84 -2.68 20.19
C ILE A 10 29.45 -3.87 20.91
N SER A 11 30.06 -4.77 20.14
CA SER A 11 30.83 -5.89 20.62
C SER A 11 32.22 -5.82 20.01
N VAL A 12 33.24 -5.98 20.83
CA VAL A 12 34.65 -5.99 20.41
C VAL A 12 35.32 -7.27 20.89
N SER A 13 36.20 -7.82 20.05
CA SER A 13 36.95 -9.04 20.39
C SER A 13 38.05 -8.81 21.42
N ALA A 14 38.52 -7.56 21.56
CA ALA A 14 39.60 -7.17 22.45
C ALA A 14 39.46 -5.70 22.87
N GLY A 15 40.08 -5.36 24.00
CA GLY A 15 40.10 -3.98 24.50
C GLY A 15 38.72 -3.52 24.98
N THR A 16 38.46 -2.23 24.83
CA THR A 16 37.21 -1.58 25.24
C THR A 16 36.73 -0.61 24.18
N ALA A 17 35.41 -0.51 23.99
CA ALA A 17 34.81 0.49 23.12
C ALA A 17 33.89 1.41 23.91
N ASP A 18 33.88 2.68 23.53
CA ASP A 18 33.02 3.72 24.08
C ASP A 18 32.26 4.42 22.94
N TYR A 19 31.07 4.95 23.24
CA TYR A 19 30.25 5.67 22.28
C TYR A 19 29.84 7.03 22.84
N ASP A 20 30.24 8.09 22.15
CA ASP A 20 29.85 9.45 22.47
C ASP A 20 28.53 9.80 21.78
N LEU A 21 27.48 10.06 22.57
CA LEU A 21 26.14 10.40 22.06
C LEU A 21 26.08 11.76 21.34
N GLY A 22 26.95 12.71 21.72
CA GLY A 22 26.96 14.07 21.18
C GLY A 22 27.58 14.13 19.79
N SER A 23 28.74 13.50 19.61
CA SER A 23 29.44 13.41 18.34
C SER A 23 29.05 12.18 17.51
N LYS A 24 28.31 11.23 18.10
CA LYS A 24 27.93 9.94 17.49
C LYS A 24 29.16 9.14 17.03
N THR A 25 30.21 9.14 17.85
CA THR A 25 31.51 8.53 17.53
C THR A 25 31.74 7.30 18.40
N ILE A 26 32.11 6.17 17.77
CA ILE A 26 32.60 4.99 18.48
C ILE A 26 34.12 5.08 18.56
N THR A 27 34.68 5.00 19.77
CA THR A 27 36.13 4.93 19.99
C THR A 27 36.51 3.55 20.50
N TRP A 28 37.35 2.83 19.76
CA TRP A 28 37.81 1.50 20.13
C TRP A 28 39.27 1.52 20.62
N GLN A 29 39.45 1.31 21.92
CA GLN A 29 40.76 1.16 22.55
C GLN A 29 41.22 -0.30 22.48
N LEU A 30 41.82 -0.66 21.35
CA LEU A 30 42.20 -2.05 21.02
C LEU A 30 43.46 -2.55 21.75
N GLY A 31 44.42 -1.66 22.01
CA GLY A 31 45.73 -2.03 22.56
C GLY A 31 46.63 -2.72 21.52
N THR A 32 47.51 -3.63 21.98
CA THR A 32 48.48 -4.31 21.12
C THR A 32 47.84 -5.43 20.30
N ILE A 33 47.96 -5.35 18.97
CA ILE A 33 47.63 -6.45 18.06
C ILE A 33 48.83 -7.40 17.95
N SER A 34 48.61 -8.69 18.16
CA SER A 34 49.64 -9.72 18.00
C SER A 34 49.11 -10.96 17.29
N GLN A 35 49.95 -11.56 16.44
CA GLN A 35 49.64 -12.84 15.78
C GLN A 35 49.41 -13.99 16.78
N SER A 36 50.05 -13.92 17.95
CA SER A 36 49.95 -14.93 19.01
C SER A 36 48.70 -14.79 19.89
N ASN A 37 48.00 -13.65 19.82
CA ASN A 37 46.81 -13.40 20.62
C ASN A 37 45.54 -13.68 19.80
N PRO A 38 44.75 -14.72 20.15
CA PRO A 38 43.57 -15.10 19.38
C PRO A 38 42.47 -14.01 19.40
N ASN A 39 42.46 -13.11 20.37
CA ASN A 39 41.47 -12.03 20.46
C ASN A 39 41.79 -10.85 19.52
N THR A 40 43.02 -10.75 19.05
CA THR A 40 43.47 -9.68 18.16
C THR A 40 43.87 -10.18 16.77
N ASN A 41 43.72 -11.48 16.50
CA ASN A 41 44.10 -12.10 15.23
C ASN A 41 42.96 -13.00 14.68
N PRO A 42 41.92 -12.41 14.04
CA PRO A 42 41.73 -10.98 13.81
C PRO A 42 41.06 -10.28 15.00
N ALA A 43 41.34 -8.98 15.16
CA ALA A 43 40.53 -8.12 16.01
C ALA A 43 39.24 -7.74 15.26
N THR A 44 38.09 -7.85 15.92
CA THR A 44 36.78 -7.51 15.32
C THR A 44 35.97 -6.58 16.21
N MET A 45 35.20 -5.69 15.57
CA MET A 45 34.17 -4.88 16.19
C MET A 45 32.89 -5.01 15.37
N SER A 46 31.75 -5.22 16.03
CA SER A 46 30.43 -5.25 15.41
C SER A 46 29.48 -4.30 16.16
N TYR A 47 28.60 -3.63 15.43
CA TYR A 47 27.58 -2.75 15.97
C TYR A 47 26.41 -2.65 15.00
N THR A 48 25.24 -2.21 15.49
CA THR A 48 24.03 -2.06 14.68
C THR A 48 23.65 -0.60 14.59
N VAL A 49 23.47 -0.11 13.36
CA VAL A 49 22.94 1.23 13.09
C VAL A 49 21.56 1.15 12.46
N GLN A 50 20.74 2.16 12.70
CA GLN A 50 19.45 2.37 12.08
C GLN A 50 19.51 3.61 11.21
N ILE A 51 18.98 3.50 9.99
CA ILE A 51 18.82 4.63 9.09
C ILE A 51 17.67 5.52 9.59
N SER A 52 17.82 6.84 9.48
CA SER A 52 16.77 7.80 9.84
C SER A 52 15.46 7.52 9.10
N GLU A 53 14.33 7.73 9.78
CA GLU A 53 13.00 7.65 9.16
C GLU A 53 12.81 8.70 8.06
N ASP A 54 13.60 9.77 8.05
CA ASP A 54 13.57 10.83 7.03
C ASP A 54 14.38 10.47 5.77
N ALA A 55 14.91 9.24 5.70
CA ALA A 55 15.59 8.73 4.51
C ALA A 55 14.69 8.73 3.27
N GLU A 56 15.26 9.19 2.17
CA GLU A 56 14.61 9.14 0.87
C GLU A 56 14.80 7.76 0.23
N SER A 57 13.73 7.26 -0.39
CA SER A 57 13.74 6.00 -1.11
C SER A 57 14.71 6.05 -2.30
N GLY A 58 15.54 5.03 -2.47
CA GLY A 58 16.49 4.90 -3.58
C GLY A 58 17.75 5.75 -3.46
N VAL A 59 17.93 6.50 -2.37
CA VAL A 59 19.16 7.30 -2.13
C VAL A 59 20.18 6.47 -1.36
N LEU A 60 21.43 6.46 -1.85
CA LEU A 60 22.57 5.87 -1.14
C LEU A 60 23.06 6.81 -0.05
N TYR A 61 23.19 6.29 1.16
CA TYR A 61 23.70 7.03 2.31
C TYR A 61 24.92 6.34 2.91
N PRO A 62 26.01 7.09 3.20
CA PRO A 62 27.18 6.54 3.87
C PRO A 62 26.83 6.16 5.32
N THR A 63 27.26 4.97 5.75
CA THR A 63 26.97 4.45 7.10
C THR A 63 27.81 5.11 8.20
N ASN A 64 28.91 5.75 7.82
CA ASN A 64 29.86 6.42 8.68
C ASN A 64 30.55 7.56 7.93
N GLU A 65 31.15 8.48 8.67
CA GLU A 65 32.14 9.40 8.13
C GLU A 65 33.50 8.67 8.02
N GLU A 66 34.61 9.37 8.22
CA GLU A 66 35.93 8.75 8.24
C GLU A 66 36.06 7.74 9.39
N ALA A 67 36.39 6.49 9.05
CA ALA A 67 36.77 5.46 10.01
C ALA A 67 38.23 5.08 9.78
N PHE A 68 39.04 5.11 10.84
CA PHE A 68 40.47 4.80 10.76
C PHE A 68 40.98 4.16 12.06
N VAL A 69 42.14 3.53 11.97
CA VAL A 69 42.94 3.09 13.13
C VAL A 69 44.25 3.86 13.13
N ASP A 70 44.54 4.50 14.26
CA ASP A 70 45.86 5.03 14.59
C ASP A 70 46.66 3.95 15.30
N TYR A 71 47.91 3.74 14.87
CA TYR A 71 48.76 2.70 15.44
C TYR A 71 50.25 3.04 15.34
N LYS A 72 51.03 2.47 16.25
CA LYS A 72 52.49 2.40 16.12
C LYS A 72 52.88 1.13 15.39
N ASN A 73 53.68 1.27 14.32
CA ASN A 73 54.14 0.13 13.55
C ASN A 73 55.28 -0.64 14.29
N VAL A 74 55.79 -1.71 13.69
CA VAL A 74 56.88 -2.52 14.26
C VAL A 74 58.21 -1.76 14.41
N PHE A 75 58.32 -0.56 13.84
CA PHE A 75 59.46 0.35 13.92
C PHE A 75 59.23 1.54 14.87
N ASP A 76 58.15 1.51 15.67
CA ASP A 76 57.76 2.55 16.63
C ASP A 76 57.37 3.91 16.00
N GLU A 77 56.98 3.90 14.71
CA GLU A 77 56.49 5.08 14.00
C GLU A 77 54.96 5.16 14.05
N ASP A 78 54.43 6.37 14.25
CA ASP A 78 53.00 6.63 14.17
C ASP A 78 52.50 6.48 12.73
N SER A 79 51.42 5.73 12.57
CA SER A 79 50.80 5.43 11.29
C SER A 79 49.28 5.44 11.43
N LYS A 80 48.60 5.62 10.30
CA LYS A 80 47.14 5.66 10.21
C LYS A 80 46.67 4.80 9.03
N GLN A 81 45.65 3.98 9.27
CA GLN A 81 45.00 3.19 8.22
C GLN A 81 43.51 3.50 8.20
N TYR A 82 42.99 3.86 7.02
CA TYR A 82 41.57 4.12 6.81
C TYR A 82 40.82 2.84 6.43
N PHE A 83 39.55 2.77 6.86
CA PHE A 83 38.57 1.79 6.42
C PHE A 83 37.74 2.35 5.28
N PRO A 84 37.23 1.51 4.37
CA PRO A 84 36.24 1.94 3.40
C PRO A 84 34.96 2.42 4.11
N ILE A 85 34.22 3.31 3.46
CA ILE A 85 32.92 3.81 3.92
C ILE A 85 31.84 3.05 3.15
N PRO A 86 31.10 2.12 3.79
CA PRO A 86 29.95 1.48 3.17
C PRO A 86 28.82 2.49 2.93
N GLU A 87 28.04 2.24 1.88
CA GLU A 87 26.81 2.97 1.59
C GLU A 87 25.64 1.99 1.54
N VAL A 88 24.49 2.41 2.06
CA VAL A 88 23.25 1.63 1.99
C VAL A 88 22.11 2.53 1.53
N MET A 89 21.15 1.92 0.83
CA MET A 89 19.91 2.58 0.41
C MET A 89 18.71 1.79 0.93
N ILE A 90 17.57 2.46 1.03
CA ILE A 90 16.28 1.83 1.32
C ILE A 90 15.35 1.95 0.12
N GLU A 91 14.52 0.95 -0.10
CA GLU A 91 13.43 0.99 -1.09
C GLU A 91 12.09 0.89 -0.35
N ILE A 92 11.43 2.02 -0.22
CA ILE A 92 10.13 2.19 0.43
C ILE A 92 9.14 2.85 -0.52
N GLU A 93 7.87 2.52 -0.37
CA GLU A 93 6.76 2.94 -1.24
C GLU A 93 5.53 3.33 -0.40
N ASP A 94 4.80 4.35 -0.85
CA ASP A 94 3.51 4.71 -0.28
C ASP A 94 2.40 4.00 -1.06
N ILE A 95 1.50 3.30 -0.36
CA ILE A 95 0.43 2.50 -0.99
C ILE A 95 -0.93 3.10 -0.66
N THR A 96 -1.71 3.40 -1.69
CA THR A 96 -3.05 3.97 -1.53
C THR A 96 -4.10 2.86 -1.52
N ILE A 97 -4.97 2.85 -0.52
CA ILE A 97 -6.19 2.04 -0.48
C ILE A 97 -7.36 2.98 -0.80
N ARG A 98 -8.08 2.69 -1.88
CA ARG A 98 -9.21 3.50 -2.35
C ARG A 98 -10.51 2.71 -2.31
N LYS A 99 -11.58 3.37 -1.87
CA LYS A 99 -12.93 2.81 -1.83
C LYS A 99 -13.79 3.29 -3.00
N LEU A 100 -14.47 2.36 -3.67
CA LEU A 100 -15.55 2.67 -4.61
C LEU A 100 -16.84 1.97 -4.20
N VAL A 101 -17.99 2.62 -4.44
CA VAL A 101 -19.32 2.05 -4.25
C VAL A 101 -20.09 2.22 -5.56
N SER A 102 -20.52 1.09 -6.12
CA SER A 102 -21.17 1.02 -7.43
C SER A 102 -22.52 0.29 -7.34
N GLY A 103 -23.24 0.34 -8.46
CA GLY A 103 -24.56 -0.22 -8.60
C GLY A 103 -25.69 0.72 -8.17
N ASN A 104 -26.89 0.48 -8.69
CA ASN A 104 -28.04 1.38 -8.50
C ASN A 104 -28.58 1.43 -7.06
N PHE A 105 -28.20 0.48 -6.21
CA PHE A 105 -28.55 0.43 -4.79
C PHE A 105 -27.31 0.58 -3.90
N GLY A 106 -26.19 1.06 -4.46
CA GLY A 106 -24.96 1.30 -3.73
C GLY A 106 -25.07 2.49 -2.76
N ASP A 107 -24.86 2.24 -1.46
CA ASP A 107 -24.85 3.26 -0.42
C ASP A 107 -23.50 4.00 -0.41
N ARG A 108 -23.41 5.09 -1.19
CA ARG A 108 -22.18 5.88 -1.34
C ARG A 108 -21.80 6.70 -0.11
N SER A 109 -22.76 6.96 0.78
CA SER A 109 -22.56 7.69 2.04
C SER A 109 -22.08 6.80 3.18
N ARG A 110 -22.26 5.48 3.07
CA ARG A 110 -21.84 4.55 4.11
C ARG A 110 -20.32 4.53 4.24
N GLU A 111 -19.87 4.57 5.48
CA GLU A 111 -18.49 4.27 5.85
C GLU A 111 -18.32 2.76 6.00
N PHE A 112 -17.36 2.20 5.26
CA PHE A 112 -17.01 0.79 5.28
C PHE A 112 -15.75 0.59 6.10
N PRO A 113 -15.78 -0.22 7.18
CA PRO A 113 -14.63 -0.47 8.04
C PRO A 113 -13.64 -1.44 7.40
N PHE A 114 -12.36 -1.06 7.47
CA PHE A 114 -11.22 -1.84 7.01
C PHE A 114 -10.29 -2.22 8.17
N ASP A 115 -9.92 -3.50 8.19
CA ASP A 115 -8.84 -4.04 8.99
C ASP A 115 -7.69 -4.43 8.06
N VAL A 116 -6.55 -3.77 8.23
CA VAL A 116 -5.37 -4.00 7.40
C VAL A 116 -4.19 -4.38 8.28
N THR A 117 -3.55 -5.52 7.95
CA THR A 117 -2.30 -5.95 8.55
C THR A 117 -1.22 -5.96 7.49
N VAL A 118 -0.11 -5.27 7.75
CA VAL A 118 1.09 -5.30 6.92
C VAL A 118 2.15 -6.14 7.62
N THR A 119 2.78 -7.06 6.88
CA THR A 119 3.90 -7.90 7.34
C THR A 119 5.11 -7.69 6.44
N SER A 120 6.32 -7.72 6.99
CA SER A 120 7.59 -7.63 6.27
C SER A 120 8.66 -8.40 7.06
N SER A 121 9.80 -8.72 6.44
CA SER A 121 10.97 -9.28 7.13
C SER A 121 11.71 -8.26 8.00
N ILE A 122 11.40 -6.97 7.85
CA ILE A 122 12.02 -5.87 8.60
C ILE A 122 11.46 -5.79 10.03
N GLU A 123 12.33 -5.44 10.98
CA GLU A 123 11.96 -5.18 12.37
C GLU A 123 10.89 -4.08 12.48
N GLY A 124 9.97 -4.22 13.45
CA GLY A 124 8.84 -3.30 13.63
C GLY A 124 7.57 -3.70 12.86
N TYR A 125 7.59 -4.82 12.14
CA TYR A 125 6.40 -5.49 11.60
C TYR A 125 6.01 -6.72 12.46
N PRO A 126 4.73 -7.12 12.50
CA PRO A 126 3.60 -6.57 11.73
C PRO A 126 3.09 -5.21 12.23
N LYS A 127 2.48 -4.44 11.32
CA LYS A 127 1.74 -3.21 11.62
C LYS A 127 0.27 -3.40 11.30
N ASN A 128 -0.61 -2.89 12.15
CA ASN A 128 -2.07 -2.96 11.97
C ASN A 128 -2.65 -1.57 11.79
N TYR A 129 -3.64 -1.46 10.92
CA TYR A 129 -4.37 -0.24 10.61
C TYR A 129 -5.87 -0.54 10.63
N ASN A 130 -6.63 0.35 11.25
CA ASN A 130 -8.08 0.31 11.28
C ASN A 130 -8.59 1.69 10.85
N PHE A 131 -9.42 1.72 9.82
CA PHE A 131 -9.96 2.95 9.27
C PHE A 131 -11.25 2.67 8.50
N ASP A 132 -12.06 3.71 8.33
CA ASP A 132 -13.32 3.61 7.60
C ASP A 132 -13.25 4.49 6.34
N LEU A 133 -13.72 3.97 5.21
CA LEU A 133 -13.81 4.73 3.96
C LEU A 133 -15.23 4.71 3.40
N SER A 134 -15.71 5.87 2.96
CA SER A 134 -16.90 6.01 2.12
C SER A 134 -16.51 6.03 0.63
N HIS A 135 -17.48 6.20 -0.27
CA HIS A 135 -17.20 6.24 -1.70
C HIS A 135 -16.18 7.32 -2.07
N GLU A 136 -15.17 6.95 -2.86
CA GLU A 136 -14.02 7.79 -3.26
C GLU A 136 -13.08 8.17 -2.11
N GLY A 137 -13.30 7.64 -0.91
CA GLY A 137 -12.37 7.76 0.20
C GLY A 137 -11.06 7.02 -0.06
N GLU A 138 -9.97 7.57 0.48
CA GLU A 138 -8.63 7.02 0.37
C GLU A 138 -7.92 6.97 1.72
N PHE A 139 -7.07 5.95 1.90
CA PHE A 139 -6.15 5.81 3.03
C PHE A 139 -4.76 5.45 2.51
N ILE A 140 -3.72 6.11 3.01
CA ILE A 140 -2.34 5.89 2.55
C ILE A 140 -1.55 5.14 3.62
N LEU A 141 -0.95 4.02 3.21
CA LEU A 141 0.05 3.29 3.98
C LEU A 141 1.43 3.84 3.63
N TYR A 142 2.01 4.61 4.56
CA TYR A 142 3.28 5.30 4.32
C TYR A 142 4.50 4.40 4.51
N LYS A 143 5.50 4.62 3.65
CA LYS A 143 6.86 4.08 3.78
C LYS A 143 6.89 2.56 3.96
N LEU A 144 6.11 1.85 3.16
CA LEU A 144 6.12 0.39 3.20
C LEU A 144 7.37 -0.14 2.49
N PRO A 145 8.10 -1.10 3.09
CA PRO A 145 9.24 -1.71 2.42
C PRO A 145 8.77 -2.54 1.23
N LYS A 146 9.65 -2.71 0.25
CA LYS A 146 9.36 -3.46 -0.98
C LYS A 146 8.88 -4.89 -0.75
N ASP A 147 9.38 -5.56 0.30
CA ASP A 147 8.98 -6.92 0.66
C ASP A 147 7.67 -6.99 1.47
N ALA A 148 7.02 -5.85 1.72
CA ALA A 148 5.79 -5.82 2.50
C ALA A 148 4.66 -6.57 1.81
N VAL A 149 3.90 -7.28 2.63
CA VAL A 149 2.67 -7.98 2.26
C VAL A 149 1.52 -7.37 3.03
N ILE A 150 0.54 -6.86 2.30
CA ILE A 150 -0.68 -6.23 2.81
C ILE A 150 -1.79 -7.28 2.85
N LYS A 151 -2.34 -7.52 4.03
CA LYS A 151 -3.55 -8.32 4.25
C LYS A 151 -4.68 -7.37 4.58
N LEU A 152 -5.64 -7.25 3.67
CA LEU A 152 -6.76 -6.31 3.75
C LEU A 152 -8.06 -7.08 3.96
N LYS A 153 -8.88 -6.62 4.90
CA LYS A 153 -10.23 -7.12 5.11
C LYS A 153 -11.20 -5.97 5.27
N GLU A 154 -12.29 -5.99 4.53
CA GLU A 154 -13.43 -5.12 4.77
C GLU A 154 -14.46 -5.89 5.62
N THR A 155 -14.82 -5.37 6.79
CA THR A 155 -15.57 -6.17 7.79
C THR A 155 -17.09 -6.02 7.72
N ASN A 156 -17.62 -4.97 7.09
CA ASN A 156 -19.06 -4.73 6.98
C ASN A 156 -19.52 -4.39 5.56
N ALA A 157 -19.38 -5.35 4.65
CA ALA A 157 -19.81 -5.23 3.26
C ALA A 157 -21.26 -5.73 3.01
N PHE A 158 -22.12 -5.76 4.04
CA PHE A 158 -23.43 -6.40 3.93
C PHE A 158 -24.28 -5.83 2.79
N GLY A 159 -24.79 -6.73 1.93
CA GLY A 159 -25.60 -6.37 0.75
C GLY A 159 -24.79 -5.97 -0.48
N HIS A 160 -23.44 -6.01 -0.42
CA HIS A 160 -22.57 -5.72 -1.54
C HIS A 160 -21.73 -6.94 -1.94
N SER A 161 -21.42 -7.04 -3.24
CA SER A 161 -20.33 -7.86 -3.74
C SER A 161 -19.04 -7.05 -3.69
N VAL A 162 -17.99 -7.59 -3.05
CA VAL A 162 -16.70 -6.93 -2.89
C VAL A 162 -15.74 -7.39 -4.00
N ILE A 163 -15.23 -6.43 -4.75
CA ILE A 163 -14.26 -6.64 -5.83
C ILE A 163 -13.00 -5.86 -5.49
N VAL A 164 -11.85 -6.54 -5.43
CA VAL A 164 -10.56 -5.90 -5.16
C VAL A 164 -9.68 -5.97 -6.41
N THR A 165 -9.11 -4.84 -6.80
CA THR A 165 -8.11 -4.73 -7.88
C THR A 165 -6.94 -3.91 -7.38
N ALA A 166 -5.79 -4.01 -8.05
CA ALA A 166 -4.65 -3.17 -7.72
C ALA A 166 -3.81 -2.83 -8.95
N THR A 167 -3.21 -1.64 -8.97
CA THR A 167 -2.40 -1.19 -10.10
C THR A 167 -1.17 -2.09 -10.28
N GLY A 168 -0.99 -2.62 -11.49
CA GLY A 168 0.06 -3.59 -11.81
C GLY A 168 -0.36 -5.05 -11.72
N ILE A 169 -1.50 -5.34 -11.08
CA ILE A 169 -2.06 -6.70 -11.00
C ILE A 169 -3.19 -6.82 -12.02
N ASN A 170 -3.07 -7.78 -12.94
CA ASN A 170 -4.11 -8.04 -13.93
C ASN A 170 -5.28 -8.83 -13.33
N GLY A 171 -6.48 -8.24 -13.36
CA GLY A 171 -7.72 -8.88 -12.91
C GLY A 171 -8.05 -8.60 -11.45
N THR A 172 -8.95 -9.41 -10.89
CA THR A 172 -9.43 -9.26 -9.51
C THR A 172 -8.61 -10.11 -8.55
N ILE A 173 -8.35 -9.57 -7.37
CA ILE A 173 -7.66 -10.26 -6.28
C ILE A 173 -8.70 -11.08 -5.51
N GLY A 174 -8.48 -12.39 -5.42
CA GLY A 174 -9.33 -13.29 -4.64
C GLY A 174 -9.08 -13.14 -3.15
N SER A 175 -10.13 -13.30 -2.34
CA SER A 175 -9.99 -13.42 -0.89
C SER A 175 -9.75 -14.87 -0.49
N ASP A 176 -9.18 -15.07 0.70
CA ASP A 176 -9.19 -16.36 1.38
C ASP A 176 -10.58 -16.69 1.99
N GLU A 177 -10.67 -17.82 2.69
CA GLU A 177 -11.89 -18.29 3.37
C GLU A 177 -12.40 -17.32 4.45
N ASN A 178 -11.55 -16.41 4.95
CA ASN A 178 -11.87 -15.44 5.99
C ASN A 178 -12.20 -14.04 5.42
N GLY A 179 -12.24 -13.91 4.09
CA GLY A 179 -12.47 -12.63 3.41
C GLY A 179 -11.23 -11.71 3.40
N ILE A 180 -10.03 -12.26 3.53
CA ILE A 180 -8.77 -11.49 3.52
C ILE A 180 -8.20 -11.48 2.11
N TYR A 181 -7.94 -10.29 1.58
CA TYR A 181 -7.25 -10.05 0.33
C TYR A 181 -5.77 -9.81 0.60
N THR A 182 -4.89 -10.51 -0.13
CA THR A 182 -3.44 -10.39 0.05
C THR A 182 -2.82 -9.70 -1.16
N VAL A 183 -2.03 -8.65 -0.92
CA VAL A 183 -1.32 -7.87 -1.95
C VAL A 183 0.13 -7.74 -1.56
N ILE A 184 1.05 -8.06 -2.48
CA ILE A 184 2.50 -7.90 -2.27
C ILE A 184 2.91 -6.56 -2.86
N VAL A 185 3.59 -5.71 -2.07
CA VAL A 185 3.98 -4.35 -2.49
C VAL A 185 4.87 -4.37 -3.74
N ALA A 186 5.78 -5.35 -3.84
CA ALA A 186 6.64 -5.54 -5.00
C ALA A 186 5.88 -5.79 -6.31
N ASP A 187 4.66 -6.32 -6.27
CA ASP A 187 3.85 -6.63 -7.46
C ASP A 187 3.08 -5.41 -7.98
N LEU A 188 2.96 -4.36 -7.16
CA LEU A 188 2.30 -3.13 -7.55
C LEU A 188 3.18 -2.32 -8.49
N THR A 189 2.57 -1.64 -9.46
CA THR A 189 3.28 -0.72 -10.37
C THR A 189 2.51 0.59 -10.50
N GLY A 190 3.08 1.59 -11.20
CA GLY A 190 2.41 2.86 -11.43
C GLY A 190 2.11 3.61 -10.13
N ASP A 191 0.85 4.01 -9.95
CA ASP A 191 0.36 4.78 -8.80
C ASP A 191 0.15 3.97 -7.51
N LYS A 192 0.50 2.67 -7.52
CA LYS A 192 0.49 1.78 -6.35
C LYS A 192 -0.83 1.81 -5.56
N THR A 193 -1.95 1.79 -6.28
CA THR A 193 -3.28 1.88 -5.66
C THR A 193 -3.98 0.52 -5.60
N ILE A 194 -4.49 0.15 -4.43
CA ILE A 194 -5.43 -0.96 -4.21
C ILE A 194 -6.84 -0.37 -4.20
N THR A 195 -7.70 -0.77 -5.13
CA THR A 195 -9.08 -0.32 -5.20
C THR A 195 -10.03 -1.42 -4.72
N VAL A 196 -10.83 -1.10 -3.69
CA VAL A 196 -11.88 -1.97 -3.15
C VAL A 196 -13.23 -1.43 -3.60
N THR A 197 -13.96 -2.19 -4.42
CA THR A 197 -15.25 -1.80 -4.99
C THR A 197 -16.38 -2.62 -4.37
N ASN A 198 -17.34 -1.94 -3.76
CA ASN A 198 -18.58 -2.55 -3.29
C ASN A 198 -19.70 -2.31 -4.28
N GLN A 199 -20.14 -3.38 -4.93
CA GLN A 199 -21.20 -3.33 -5.91
C GLN A 199 -22.53 -3.83 -5.33
N ASN A 200 -23.59 -3.05 -5.49
CA ASN A 200 -24.95 -3.47 -5.15
C ASN A 200 -25.93 -3.07 -6.26
N ASP A 201 -26.27 -4.04 -7.11
CA ASP A 201 -27.24 -3.89 -8.18
C ASP A 201 -28.52 -4.66 -7.86
N VAL A 202 -29.64 -3.95 -7.93
CA VAL A 202 -30.98 -4.52 -7.74
C VAL A 202 -31.81 -4.24 -8.99
N ILE A 203 -32.33 -5.29 -9.62
CA ILE A 203 -33.33 -5.14 -10.67
C ILE A 203 -34.62 -4.70 -10.00
N ILE A 204 -35.03 -3.45 -10.19
CA ILE A 204 -36.35 -2.99 -9.77
C ILE A 204 -37.38 -3.53 -10.76
N ASP A 205 -38.21 -4.46 -10.31
CA ASP A 205 -39.42 -4.85 -11.05
C ASP A 205 -40.37 -3.65 -11.05
N THR A 206 -40.25 -2.80 -12.05
CA THR A 206 -41.31 -1.84 -12.35
C THR A 206 -42.48 -2.69 -12.85
N GLY A 207 -43.43 -3.03 -11.98
CA GLY A 207 -44.64 -3.82 -12.27
C GLY A 207 -45.60 -3.21 -13.30
N ILE A 208 -45.09 -2.34 -14.17
CA ILE A 208 -45.73 -1.84 -15.38
C ILE A 208 -45.03 -2.53 -16.55
N SER A 209 -45.56 -3.69 -16.95
CA SER A 209 -45.40 -4.09 -18.35
C SER A 209 -46.14 -3.04 -19.18
N LEU A 210 -45.41 -2.31 -20.03
CA LEU A 210 -45.98 -1.58 -21.16
C LEU A 210 -46.51 -2.61 -22.17
N ASP A 211 -47.50 -3.40 -21.79
CA ASP A 211 -48.31 -4.13 -22.74
C ASP A 211 -49.22 -3.08 -23.38
N SER A 212 -48.66 -2.28 -24.29
CA SER A 212 -49.35 -1.15 -24.94
C SER A 212 -50.44 -1.64 -25.90
N LEU A 213 -50.63 -2.95 -26.06
CA LEU A 213 -51.64 -3.56 -26.93
C LEU A 213 -53.07 -3.05 -26.65
N PRO A 214 -53.59 -2.98 -25.40
CA PRO A 214 -54.93 -2.47 -25.14
C PRO A 214 -55.06 -0.99 -25.53
N TYR A 215 -54.03 -0.18 -25.26
CA TYR A 215 -54.02 1.25 -25.60
C TYR A 215 -53.91 1.50 -27.11
N ILE A 216 -53.10 0.71 -27.82
CA ILE A 216 -52.96 0.75 -29.29
C ILE A 216 -54.28 0.35 -29.96
N ILE A 217 -54.99 -0.67 -29.45
CA ILE A 217 -56.30 -1.09 -29.97
C ILE A 217 -57.34 0.02 -29.77
N ILE A 218 -57.40 0.64 -28.60
CA ILE A 218 -58.32 1.76 -28.34
C ILE A 218 -58.02 2.94 -29.27
N LEU A 219 -56.74 3.30 -29.44
CA LEU A 219 -56.33 4.37 -30.35
C LEU A 219 -56.71 4.06 -31.81
N ALA A 220 -56.52 2.81 -32.25
CA ALA A 220 -56.89 2.37 -33.59
C ALA A 220 -58.41 2.40 -33.82
N LEU A 221 -59.20 2.01 -32.82
CA LEU A 221 -60.67 2.11 -32.88
C LEU A 221 -61.14 3.56 -32.95
N VAL A 222 -60.52 4.45 -32.18
CA VAL A 222 -60.81 5.89 -32.23
C VAL A 222 -60.46 6.47 -33.61
N ALA A 223 -59.27 6.15 -34.14
CA ALA A 223 -58.85 6.60 -35.47
C ALA A 223 -59.77 6.07 -36.58
N ALA A 224 -60.17 4.79 -36.53
CA ALA A 224 -61.11 4.20 -37.48
C ALA A 224 -62.51 4.84 -37.38
N GLY A 225 -63.00 5.10 -36.15
CA GLY A 225 -64.26 5.79 -35.93
C GLY A 225 -64.27 7.20 -36.51
N ILE A 226 -63.19 7.96 -36.32
CA ILE A 226 -63.01 9.30 -36.90
C ILE A 226 -62.99 9.23 -38.44
N ALA A 227 -62.27 8.27 -39.03
CA ALA A 227 -62.20 8.09 -40.48
C ALA A 227 -63.58 7.80 -41.10
N VAL A 228 -64.38 6.91 -40.49
CA VAL A 228 -65.74 6.60 -40.95
C VAL A 228 -66.65 7.83 -40.88
N LEU A 229 -66.53 8.63 -39.82
CA LEU A 229 -67.34 9.84 -39.62
C LEU A 229 -67.04 10.91 -40.69
N ILE A 230 -65.76 11.09 -41.04
CA ILE A 230 -65.31 12.00 -42.10
C ILE A 230 -65.81 11.53 -43.47
N ILE A 231 -65.73 10.22 -43.77
CA ILE A 231 -66.21 9.66 -45.05
C ILE A 231 -67.73 9.83 -45.17
N ARG A 232 -68.49 9.58 -44.09
CA ARG A 232 -69.95 9.81 -44.08
C ARG A 232 -70.32 11.27 -44.32
N ARG A 233 -69.60 12.22 -43.71
CA ARG A 233 -69.84 13.66 -43.93
C ARG A 233 -69.56 14.09 -45.37
N ARG A 234 -68.57 13.50 -46.05
CA ARG A 234 -68.26 13.83 -47.45
C ARG A 234 -69.29 13.28 -48.44
N LYS A 235 -69.83 12.07 -48.21
CA LYS A 235 -70.88 11.51 -49.08
C LYS A 235 -72.22 12.25 -49.00
N LEU A 236 -72.58 12.75 -47.81
CA LEU A 236 -73.81 13.54 -47.63
C LEU A 236 -73.71 14.97 -48.18
N SER A 237 -72.52 15.44 -48.56
CA SER A 237 -72.30 16.76 -49.15
C SER A 237 -72.11 16.72 -50.68
N SER A 238 -72.17 15.54 -51.30
CA SER A 238 -72.07 15.35 -52.76
C SER A 238 -73.41 15.02 -53.42
N GLU A 239 -74.51 15.09 -52.67
CA GLU A 239 -75.89 15.04 -53.17
C GLU A 239 -76.58 16.35 -52.76
N ASP A 240 -76.17 17.45 -53.39
CA ASP A 240 -76.93 18.68 -53.59
C ASP A 240 -76.47 19.31 -54.91
#